data_AF-A0A0C1GVV6-F1
#
_entry.id   AF-A0A0C1GVV6-F1
#
_cell.length_a   1.000
_cell.length_b   1.000
_cell.length_c   1.000
_cell.angle_alpha   90.00
_cell.angle_beta   90.00
_cell.angle_gamma   90.00
#
_symmetry.space_group_name_H-M   'P 1'
#
loop_
_entity.id
_entity.type
_entity.pdbx_description
1 polymer ?
#
loop_
_entity_poly.entity_id
_entity_poly.type
_entity_poly.pdbx_seq_one_letter_code
_entity_poly.pdbx_strand_id
1 'polypeptide(L)'
;MIMWKIYKENSTDLNFALGSIYCQAINITEFKMWVEKIIREMDLDEIPNYFFDLIDLQSLFHLIDIIGFVPENNLSKNQDNALTGIAFLREIDVYDPPISKEKALKALKKHPEIYQRFQHFFPFVELPPL
;
A
#
# COMPACT_ATOMS: atom_id res chain seq x y z
N MET A 1 -20.23 -3.84 7.96
CA MET A 1 -19.34 -2.95 7.19
C MET A 1 -17.90 -3.34 7.47
N ILE A 2 -17.05 -3.27 6.45
CA ILE A 2 -15.60 -3.31 6.62
C ILE A 2 -15.20 -1.91 7.06
N MET A 3 -14.56 -1.78 8.22
CA MET A 3 -14.11 -0.49 8.74
C MET A 3 -12.63 -0.32 8.41
N TRP A 4 -12.34 0.45 7.36
CA TRP A 4 -10.98 0.75 6.95
C TRP A 4 -10.33 1.77 7.88
N LYS A 5 -9.06 1.52 8.24
CA LYS A 5 -8.26 2.40 9.10
C LYS A 5 -7.53 3.45 8.25
N ILE A 6 -8.30 4.47 7.84
CA ILE A 6 -7.89 5.52 6.90
C ILE A 6 -8.09 6.93 7.45
N TYR A 7 -8.34 7.08 8.75
CA TYR A 7 -8.56 8.38 9.39
C TYR A 7 -7.28 8.87 10.04
N LYS A 8 -7.16 10.18 10.26
CA LYS A 8 -5.97 10.77 10.90
C LYS A 8 -5.61 10.08 12.21
N GLU A 9 -6.62 9.75 13.02
CA GLU A 9 -6.50 9.12 14.34
C GLU A 9 -6.31 7.59 14.26
N ASN A 10 -6.54 6.98 13.09
CA ASN A 10 -6.41 5.55 12.86
C ASN A 10 -6.18 5.27 11.37
N SER A 11 -4.92 5.33 10.94
CA SER A 11 -4.50 5.37 9.53
C SER A 11 -3.63 4.19 9.10
N THR A 12 -3.67 3.09 9.85
CA THR A 12 -2.77 1.95 9.61
C THR A 12 -3.05 1.16 8.33
N ASP A 13 -4.25 1.26 7.75
CA ASP A 13 -4.53 0.69 6.42
C ASP A 13 -4.03 1.64 5.33
N LEU A 14 -4.26 2.95 5.49
CA LEU A 14 -3.65 3.96 4.61
C LEU A 14 -2.12 3.82 4.59
N ASN A 15 -1.47 3.68 5.75
CA ASN A 15 -0.03 3.49 5.86
C ASN A 15 0.46 2.27 5.06
N PHE A 16 -0.30 1.17 5.07
CA PHE A 16 0.05 -0.03 4.30
C PHE A 16 -0.05 0.21 2.78
N ALA A 17 -1.09 0.92 2.33
CA ALA A 17 -1.24 1.27 0.92
C ALA A 17 -0.12 2.23 0.46
N LEU A 18 0.23 3.21 1.28
CA LEU A 18 1.35 4.12 1.04
C LEU A 18 2.70 3.39 1.03
N GLY A 19 2.94 2.52 2.00
CA GLY A 19 4.16 1.69 2.04
C GLY A 19 4.29 0.83 0.79
N SER A 20 3.18 0.27 0.30
CA SER A 20 3.17 -0.53 -0.92
C SER A 20 3.61 0.27 -2.15
N ILE A 21 3.17 1.53 -2.29
CA ILE A 21 3.60 2.38 -3.42
C ILE A 21 5.04 2.88 -3.26
N TYR A 22 5.46 3.26 -2.04
CA TYR A 22 6.84 3.70 -1.78
C TYR A 22 7.87 2.57 -1.94
N CYS A 23 7.50 1.33 -1.62
CA CYS A 23 8.31 0.15 -1.89
C CYS A 23 8.25 -0.32 -3.35
N GLN A 24 7.54 0.41 -4.23
CA GLN A 24 7.33 0.08 -5.64
C GLN A 24 6.64 -1.29 -5.85
N ALA A 25 5.94 -1.77 -4.81
CA ALA A 25 5.15 -3.01 -4.86
C ALA A 25 3.84 -2.82 -5.62
N ILE A 26 3.40 -1.57 -5.82
CA ILE A 26 2.33 -1.15 -6.71
C ILE A 26 2.72 0.15 -7.43
N ASN A 27 2.03 0.45 -8.54
CA ASN A 27 2.13 1.74 -9.22
C ASN A 27 0.97 2.69 -8.86
N ILE A 28 0.99 3.93 -9.37
CA ILE A 28 -0.06 4.94 -9.12
C ILE A 28 -1.43 4.48 -9.59
N THR A 29 -1.52 3.81 -10.74
CA THR A 29 -2.79 3.26 -11.25
C THR A 29 -3.38 2.24 -10.28
N GLU A 30 -2.57 1.31 -9.79
CA GLU A 30 -2.99 0.29 -8.82
C GLU A 30 -3.35 0.89 -7.46
N PHE A 31 -2.66 1.95 -7.03
CA PHE A 31 -3.04 2.69 -5.83
C PHE A 31 -4.39 3.39 -6.00
N LYS A 32 -4.65 4.03 -7.15
CA LYS A 32 -5.95 4.64 -7.46
C LYS A 32 -7.07 3.59 -7.50
N MET A 33 -6.81 2.39 -8.01
CA MET A 33 -7.77 1.28 -7.96
C MET A 33 -8.09 0.87 -6.52
N TRP A 34 -7.11 0.92 -5.60
CA TRP A 34 -7.38 0.70 -4.17
C TRP A 34 -8.24 1.82 -3.60
N VAL A 35 -7.94 3.09 -3.90
CA VAL A 35 -8.78 4.25 -3.50
C VAL A 35 -10.22 4.07 -3.97
N GLU A 36 -10.43 3.70 -5.25
CA GLU A 36 -11.77 3.43 -5.79
C GLU A 36 -12.47 2.26 -5.08
N LYS A 37 -11.75 1.20 -4.75
CA LYS A 37 -12.28 0.05 -3.99
C LYS A 37 -12.79 0.50 -2.62
N ILE A 38 -12.02 1.31 -1.88
CA ILE A 38 -12.43 1.85 -0.59
C ILE A 38 -13.72 2.67 -0.72
N ILE A 39 -13.79 3.55 -1.71
CA ILE A 39 -14.97 4.39 -1.97
C ILE A 39 -16.22 3.54 -2.28
N ARG A 40 -16.06 2.37 -2.93
CA ARG A 40 -17.15 1.45 -3.23
C ARG A 40 -17.61 0.61 -2.03
N GLU A 41 -16.75 0.40 -1.04
CA GLU A 41 -16.99 -0.49 0.09
C GLU A 41 -17.50 0.22 1.34
N MET A 42 -17.33 1.55 1.41
CA MET A 42 -17.70 2.38 2.56
C MET A 42 -18.95 3.23 2.26
N ASP A 43 -19.66 3.60 3.32
CA ASP A 43 -20.74 4.57 3.24
C ASP A 43 -20.17 5.97 2.94
N LEU A 44 -20.89 6.77 2.15
CA LEU A 44 -20.39 8.03 1.61
C LEU A 44 -19.99 9.03 2.71
N ASP A 45 -20.71 9.06 3.82
CA ASP A 45 -20.47 9.91 4.98
C ASP A 45 -19.31 9.43 5.86
N GLU A 46 -18.83 8.21 5.67
CA GLU A 46 -17.66 7.67 6.36
C GLU A 46 -16.35 7.92 5.59
N ILE A 47 -16.39 8.25 4.30
CA ILE A 47 -15.19 8.43 3.48
C ILE A 47 -14.55 9.80 3.75
N PRO A 48 -13.26 9.87 4.15
CA PRO A 48 -12.56 11.15 4.26
C PRO A 48 -12.47 11.87 2.91
N ASN A 49 -12.72 13.19 2.89
CA ASN A 49 -12.76 13.97 1.63
C ASN A 49 -11.51 13.81 0.75
N TYR A 50 -10.33 13.67 1.36
CA TYR A 50 -9.08 13.52 0.60
C TYR A 50 -9.07 12.26 -0.30
N PHE A 51 -9.89 11.23 -0.03
CA PHE A 51 -10.00 10.08 -0.93
C PHE A 51 -10.53 10.45 -2.31
N PHE A 52 -11.41 11.44 -2.41
CA PHE A 52 -11.89 11.92 -3.70
C PHE A 52 -10.79 12.66 -4.46
N ASP A 53 -9.97 13.43 -3.76
CA ASP A 53 -8.80 14.10 -4.35
C ASP A 53 -7.74 13.10 -4.81
N LEU A 54 -7.58 11.97 -4.09
CA LEU A 54 -6.65 10.89 -4.46
C LEU A 54 -7.04 10.18 -5.77
N ILE A 55 -8.30 10.24 -6.21
CA ILE A 55 -8.71 9.69 -7.51
C ILE A 55 -7.97 10.39 -8.65
N ASP A 56 -7.66 11.68 -8.51
CA ASP A 56 -6.98 12.46 -9.55
C ASP A 56 -5.46 12.55 -9.34
N LEU A 57 -4.90 11.76 -8.42
CA LEU A 57 -3.47 11.72 -8.15
C LEU A 57 -2.65 11.44 -9.42
N GLN A 58 -1.78 12.39 -9.78
CA GLN A 58 -0.86 12.27 -10.92
C GLN A 58 0.58 11.97 -10.50
N SER A 59 0.96 12.36 -9.28
CA SER A 59 2.33 12.26 -8.79
C SER A 59 2.37 12.06 -7.28
N LEU A 60 3.31 11.23 -6.82
CA LEU A 60 3.56 11.00 -5.39
C LEU A 60 4.05 12.26 -4.67
N PHE A 61 4.56 13.25 -5.41
CA PHE A 61 5.03 14.52 -4.84
C PHE A 61 3.94 15.26 -4.07
N HIS A 62 2.69 15.20 -4.55
CA HIS A 62 1.54 15.87 -3.91
C HIS A 62 0.79 14.98 -2.92
N LEU A 63 1.23 13.73 -2.72
CA LEU A 63 0.46 12.73 -1.99
C LEU A 63 0.24 13.12 -0.53
N ILE A 64 1.28 13.58 0.16
CA ILE A 64 1.20 13.99 1.56
C ILE A 64 0.39 15.29 1.72
N ASP A 65 0.50 16.21 0.76
CA ASP A 65 -0.28 17.46 0.77
C ASP A 65 -1.78 17.18 0.63
N ILE A 66 -2.16 16.23 -0.23
CA ILE A 66 -3.55 15.78 -0.39
C ILE A 66 -4.06 15.11 0.88
N ILE A 67 -3.28 14.20 1.48
CA ILE A 67 -3.68 13.49 2.70
C ILE A 67 -3.78 14.45 3.89
N GLY A 68 -2.90 15.46 3.98
CA GLY A 68 -2.94 16.50 5.02
C GLY A 68 -2.50 16.04 6.40
N PHE A 69 -2.01 14.80 6.55
CA PHE A 69 -1.42 14.26 7.77
C PHE A 69 -0.43 13.13 7.46
N VAL A 70 0.41 12.79 8.44
CA VAL A 70 1.33 11.64 8.36
C VAL A 70 0.61 10.41 8.94
N PRO A 71 0.42 9.32 8.18
CA PRO A 71 -0.22 8.11 8.68
C PRO A 71 0.56 7.44 9.81
N GLU A 72 -0.15 6.73 10.67
CA GLU A 72 0.44 5.94 11.74
C GLU A 72 1.26 4.79 11.15
N ASN A 73 2.58 4.80 11.41
CA ASN A 73 3.43 3.69 11.02
C ASN A 73 3.28 2.52 11.99
N ASN A 74 2.72 1.42 11.51
CA ASN A 74 2.56 0.17 12.25
C ASN A 74 3.35 -1.01 11.65
N LEU A 75 4.22 -0.77 10.68
CA LEU A 75 5.06 -1.79 10.09
C LEU A 75 6.46 -1.75 10.69
N SER A 76 7.01 -2.94 10.97
CA SER A 76 8.42 -3.07 11.30
C SER A 76 9.27 -2.95 10.03
N LYS A 77 10.56 -2.62 10.19
CA LYS A 77 11.52 -2.59 9.09
C LYS A 77 11.57 -3.90 8.28
N ASN A 78 11.34 -5.06 8.92
CA ASN A 78 11.31 -6.34 8.21
C ASN A 78 10.02 -6.54 7.40
N GLN A 79 8.92 -5.93 7.82
CA GLN A 79 7.67 -5.92 7.07
C GLN A 79 7.73 -4.92 5.89
N ASP A 80 8.41 -3.79 6.05
CA ASP A 80 8.71 -2.89 4.91
C ASP A 80 9.60 -3.61 3.87
N ASN A 81 10.62 -4.32 4.34
CA ASN A 81 11.45 -5.16 3.48
C ASN A 81 10.65 -6.27 2.77
N ALA A 82 9.58 -6.77 3.41
CA ALA A 82 8.67 -7.74 2.79
C ALA A 82 7.81 -7.09 1.70
N LEU A 83 7.40 -5.82 1.84
CA LEU A 83 6.75 -5.05 0.77
C LEU A 83 7.69 -4.87 -0.43
N THR A 84 8.96 -4.53 -0.23
CA THR A 84 9.95 -4.57 -1.33
C THR A 84 10.07 -5.98 -1.93
N GLY A 85 9.93 -7.02 -1.11
CA GLY A 85 9.86 -8.41 -1.55
C GLY A 85 8.69 -8.69 -2.50
N ILE A 86 7.54 -8.06 -2.29
CA ILE A 86 6.39 -8.16 -3.20
C ILE A 86 6.75 -7.57 -4.57
N ALA A 87 7.38 -6.40 -4.61
CA ALA A 87 7.82 -5.79 -5.88
C ALA A 87 8.73 -6.75 -6.67
N PHE A 88 9.72 -7.34 -6.00
CA PHE A 88 10.62 -8.31 -6.63
C PHE A 88 9.95 -9.63 -7.00
N LEU A 89 8.95 -10.07 -6.24
CA LEU A 89 8.16 -11.26 -6.56
C LEU A 89 7.38 -11.03 -7.86
N ARG A 90 6.90 -9.80 -8.09
CA ARG A 90 6.26 -9.34 -9.32
C ARG A 90 7.23 -9.04 -10.47
N GLU A 91 8.51 -9.41 -10.32
CA GLU A 91 9.57 -9.16 -11.30
C GLU A 91 9.79 -7.67 -11.65
N ILE A 92 9.44 -6.77 -10.72
CA ILE A 92 9.68 -5.32 -10.87
C ILE A 92 11.16 -5.03 -10.61
N ASP A 93 11.77 -4.23 -11.49
CA ASP A 93 13.09 -3.64 -11.27
C ASP A 93 12.97 -2.44 -10.33
N VAL A 94 13.11 -2.70 -9.04
CA VAL A 94 12.98 -1.68 -7.99
C VAL A 94 14.15 -0.72 -8.05
N TYR A 95 13.88 0.57 -8.25
CA TYR A 95 14.91 1.61 -8.20
C TYR A 95 15.41 1.80 -6.78
N ASP A 96 16.74 1.78 -6.60
CA ASP A 96 17.46 1.99 -5.32
C ASP A 96 16.83 1.23 -4.12
N PRO A 97 16.77 -0.11 -4.19
CA PRO A 97 16.08 -0.88 -3.16
C PRO A 97 16.85 -0.82 -1.84
N PRO A 98 16.16 -0.73 -0.68
CA PRO A 98 16.82 -0.60 0.63
C PRO A 98 17.65 -1.83 1.02
N ILE A 99 17.37 -2.97 0.38
CA ILE A 99 18.04 -4.26 0.55
C ILE A 99 18.06 -5.03 -0.77
N SER A 100 18.91 -6.05 -0.87
CA SER A 100 18.97 -6.91 -2.07
C SER A 100 17.68 -7.71 -2.29
N LYS A 101 17.40 -8.06 -3.56
CA LYS A 101 16.28 -8.94 -3.97
C LYS A 101 16.18 -10.20 -3.13
N GLU A 102 17.29 -10.90 -2.91
CA GLU A 102 17.32 -12.13 -2.10
C GLU A 102 16.86 -11.87 -0.65
N LYS A 103 17.35 -10.79 -0.02
CA LYS A 103 16.98 -10.44 1.35
C LYS A 103 15.50 -10.04 1.44
N ALA A 104 14.99 -9.33 0.45
CA ALA A 104 13.60 -8.88 0.40
C ALA A 104 12.63 -10.07 0.24
N LEU A 105 12.92 -10.99 -0.70
CA LEU A 105 12.15 -12.22 -0.85
C LEU A 105 12.20 -13.09 0.41
N LYS A 106 13.36 -13.17 1.08
CA LYS A 106 13.49 -13.88 2.36
C LYS A 106 12.69 -13.21 3.48
N ALA A 107 12.62 -11.88 3.51
CA ALA A 107 11.77 -11.14 4.44
C ALA A 107 10.29 -11.43 4.17
N LEU A 108 9.86 -11.41 2.91
CA LEU A 108 8.49 -11.76 2.52
C LEU A 108 8.10 -13.18 2.94
N LYS A 109 8.97 -14.17 2.72
CA LYS A 109 8.74 -15.57 3.17
C LYS A 109 8.61 -15.70 4.69
N LYS A 110 9.26 -14.83 5.47
CA LYS A 110 9.16 -14.80 6.93
C LYS A 110 7.93 -14.05 7.43
N HIS A 111 7.34 -13.20 6.58
CA HIS A 111 6.19 -12.36 6.88
C HIS A 111 5.03 -12.62 5.91
N PRO A 112 4.48 -13.86 5.86
CA PRO A 112 3.38 -14.22 4.96
C PRO A 112 2.11 -13.39 5.22
N GLU A 113 1.96 -12.79 6.40
CA GLU A 113 0.87 -11.85 6.69
C GLU A 113 0.92 -10.61 5.77
N ILE A 114 2.10 -10.18 5.32
CA ILE A 114 2.25 -9.08 4.36
C ILE A 114 1.75 -9.49 2.98
N TYR A 115 2.05 -10.72 2.54
CA TYR A 115 1.54 -11.28 1.29
C TYR A 115 0.00 -11.35 1.32
N GLN A 116 -0.57 -11.92 2.38
CA GLN A 116 -2.02 -12.04 2.54
C GLN A 116 -2.72 -10.68 2.60
N ARG A 117 -2.16 -9.73 3.36
CA ARG A 117 -2.68 -8.37 3.45
C ARG A 117 -2.60 -7.66 2.10
N PHE A 118 -1.51 -7.84 1.36
CA PHE A 118 -1.37 -7.27 0.02
C PHE A 118 -2.47 -7.80 -0.93
N GLN A 119 -2.72 -9.10 -0.96
CA GLN A 119 -3.80 -9.68 -1.77
C GLN A 119 -5.18 -9.12 -1.41
N HIS A 120 -5.44 -8.87 -0.13
CA HIS A 120 -6.69 -8.28 0.32
C HIS A 120 -6.84 -6.80 -0.12
N PHE A 121 -5.75 -6.03 -0.06
CA PHE A 121 -5.74 -4.62 -0.45
C PHE A 121 -5.83 -4.45 -1.95
N PHE A 122 -5.06 -5.24 -2.71
CA PHE A 122 -4.92 -5.11 -4.14
C PHE A 122 -5.38 -6.40 -4.84
N PRO A 123 -6.68 -6.77 -4.74
CA PRO A 123 -7.18 -8.03 -5.31
C PRO A 123 -7.14 -8.06 -6.85
N PHE A 124 -6.89 -6.91 -7.47
CA PHE A 124 -6.71 -6.72 -8.91
C PHE A 124 -5.23 -6.82 -9.34
N VAL A 125 -4.29 -6.96 -8.41
CA VAL A 125 -2.87 -7.21 -8.70
C VAL A 125 -2.61 -8.71 -8.62
N GLU A 126 -2.22 -9.30 -9.74
CA GLU A 126 -1.79 -10.69 -9.75
C GLU A 126 -0.45 -10.87 -9.03
N LEU A 127 -0.42 -11.82 -8.10
CA LEU A 127 0.80 -12.19 -7.37
C LEU A 127 1.18 -13.63 -7.67
N PRO A 128 2.47 -13.90 -8.00
CA PRO A 128 2.99 -15.25 -7.99
C PRO A 128 2.83 -15.90 -6.60
N PRO A 129 2.73 -17.24 -6.53
CA PRO A 129 2.79 -17.96 -5.27
C PRO A 129 4.11 -17.69 -4.53
N LEU A 130 4.03 -17.59 -3.19
CA LEU A 130 5.17 -17.31 -2.32
C LEU A 130 6.06 -18.54 -2.02
#